data_AF-A0A0X6ZYY2-F1
#
_entry.id   AF-A0A0X6ZYY2-F1
#
_cell.length_a   1.000
_cell.length_b   1.000
_cell.length_c   1.000
_cell.angle_alpha   90.00
_cell.angle_beta   90.00
_cell.angle_gamma   90.00
#
_symmetry.space_group_name_H-M   'P 1'
#
loop_
_entity.id
_entity.type
_entity.pdbx_description
1 polymer ?
#
loop_
_entity_poly.entity_id
_entity_poly.type
_entity_poly.pdbx_seq_one_letter_code
_entity_poly.pdbx_strand_id
1 'polypeptide(L)'
;MRQNSKIFESALKANTQAAYDAVGGTSSASGLLGVGISALSKYASQDEQWKENFIRVDLAVDLDRRSPHPFIVTTMARELGFALVRDDLPEGDDVKLCPLSLLKLDRVLDDVVDEVANALSDGHADAYERKEIRKRIASAKIALARLDAMMIGGDE
;
A
#
# COMPACT_ATOMS: atom_id res chain seq x y z
N MET A 1 20.47 -15.24 -8.06
CA MET A 1 19.44 -14.18 -8.04
C MET A 1 18.11 -14.84 -7.71
N ARG A 2 17.40 -14.46 -6.65
CA ARG A 2 16.06 -15.04 -6.38
C ARG A 2 15.13 -14.62 -7.53
N GLN A 3 14.47 -15.58 -8.16
CA GLN A 3 13.40 -15.31 -9.12
C GLN A 3 12.17 -14.84 -8.34
N ASN A 4 11.54 -13.77 -8.81
CA ASN A 4 10.25 -13.36 -8.28
C ASN A 4 9.20 -14.44 -8.58
N SER A 5 8.13 -14.50 -7.79
CA SER A 5 7.04 -15.43 -8.09
C SER A 5 6.42 -15.11 -9.46
N LYS A 6 6.12 -16.13 -10.28
CA LYS A 6 5.42 -15.93 -11.56
C LYS A 6 4.06 -15.24 -11.39
N ILE A 7 3.41 -15.48 -10.25
CA ILE A 7 2.16 -14.83 -9.87
C ILE A 7 2.39 -13.33 -9.67
N PHE A 8 3.48 -12.96 -9.01
CA PHE A 8 3.86 -11.56 -8.80
C PHE A 8 4.19 -10.85 -10.11
N GLU A 9 5.00 -11.44 -10.99
CA GLU A 9 5.37 -10.82 -12.27
C GLU A 9 4.14 -10.54 -13.14
N SER A 10 3.23 -11.51 -13.21
CA SER A 10 1.95 -11.36 -13.92
C SER A 10 1.06 -10.28 -13.29
N ALA A 11 0.92 -10.30 -11.96
CA ALA A 11 0.14 -9.31 -11.22
C ALA A 11 0.72 -7.90 -11.37
N LEU A 12 2.05 -7.75 -11.35
CA LEU A 12 2.72 -6.46 -11.49
C LEU A 12 2.46 -5.86 -12.87
N LYS A 13 2.52 -6.67 -13.92
CA LYS A 13 2.21 -6.24 -15.30
C LYS A 13 0.74 -5.87 -15.47
N ALA A 14 -0.18 -6.68 -14.94
CA ALA A 14 -1.61 -6.38 -14.96
C ALA A 14 -1.94 -5.09 -14.20
N ASN A 15 -1.37 -4.89 -13.01
CA ASN A 15 -1.59 -3.68 -12.21
C ASN A 15 -0.88 -2.45 -12.79
N THR A 16 0.21 -2.63 -13.55
CA THR A 16 0.81 -1.55 -14.35
C THR A 16 -0.17 -1.08 -15.44
N GLN A 17 -0.86 -2.01 -16.13
CA GLN A 17 -1.91 -1.65 -17.09
C GLN A 17 -3.09 -0.96 -16.40
N ALA A 18 -3.55 -1.48 -15.26
CA ALA A 18 -4.63 -0.87 -14.50
C ALA A 18 -4.29 0.57 -14.04
N ALA A 19 -3.03 0.82 -13.69
CA ALA A 19 -2.56 2.16 -13.36
C ALA A 19 -2.57 3.10 -14.59
N TYR A 20 -2.22 2.60 -15.79
CA TYR A 20 -2.41 3.37 -17.02
C TYR A 20 -3.87 3.70 -17.27
N ASP A 21 -4.76 2.72 -17.14
CA ASP A 21 -6.19 2.90 -17.38
C ASP A 21 -6.80 3.91 -16.40
N ALA A 22 -6.36 3.87 -15.14
CA ALA A 22 -6.80 4.78 -14.09
C ALA A 22 -6.47 6.26 -14.36
N VAL A 23 -5.40 6.54 -15.12
CA VAL A 23 -5.02 7.91 -15.52
C VAL A 23 -5.52 8.29 -16.92
N GLY A 24 -6.42 7.50 -17.52
CA GLY A 24 -6.98 7.74 -18.85
C GLY A 24 -6.30 6.98 -20.00
N GLY A 25 -5.63 5.87 -19.68
CA GLY A 25 -5.00 4.96 -20.63
C GLY A 25 -3.53 5.27 -20.93
N THR A 26 -2.89 4.39 -21.70
CA THR A 26 -1.45 4.41 -21.98
C THR A 26 -0.96 5.71 -22.64
N SER A 27 -1.76 6.33 -23.50
CA SER A 27 -1.43 7.62 -24.11
C SER A 27 -1.41 8.77 -23.10
N SER A 28 -2.35 8.77 -22.15
CA SER A 28 -2.38 9.75 -21.06
C SER A 28 -1.18 9.54 -20.12
N ALA A 29 -0.93 8.30 -19.73
CA ALA A 29 0.24 7.92 -18.92
C ALA A 29 1.57 8.34 -19.59
N SER A 30 1.68 8.20 -20.91
CA SER A 30 2.83 8.65 -21.69
C SER A 30 3.08 10.16 -21.55
N GLY A 31 2.03 10.97 -21.67
CA GLY A 31 2.10 12.41 -21.48
C GLY A 31 2.44 12.82 -20.04
N LEU A 32 1.88 12.13 -19.05
CA LEU A 32 2.12 12.41 -17.62
C LEU A 32 3.55 12.08 -17.18
N LEU A 33 4.08 10.95 -17.66
CA LEU A 33 5.39 10.43 -17.27
C LEU A 33 6.53 10.91 -18.17
N GLY A 34 6.23 11.49 -19.33
CA GLY A 34 7.24 11.87 -20.33
C GLY A 34 7.95 10.67 -20.98
N VAL A 35 7.31 9.50 -20.99
CA VAL A 35 7.87 8.24 -21.51
C VAL A 35 7.10 7.81 -22.75
N GLY A 36 7.80 7.39 -23.81
CA GLY A 36 7.15 6.97 -25.05
C GLY A 36 6.22 5.76 -24.89
N ILE A 37 5.09 5.77 -25.59
CA ILE A 37 4.04 4.72 -25.55
C ILE A 37 4.64 3.32 -25.76
N SER A 38 5.59 3.16 -26.69
CA SER A 38 6.24 1.86 -26.95
C SER A 38 6.94 1.28 -25.72
N ALA A 39 7.54 2.10 -24.86
CA ALA A 39 8.17 1.64 -23.63
C ALA A 39 7.12 1.26 -22.58
N LEU A 40 6.08 2.09 -22.42
CA LEU A 40 4.99 1.81 -21.48
C LEU A 40 4.24 0.51 -21.82
N SER A 41 3.97 0.26 -23.11
CA SER A 41 3.34 -0.98 -23.57
C SER A 41 4.18 -2.22 -23.22
N LYS A 42 5.51 -2.14 -23.29
CA LYS A 42 6.40 -3.25 -22.90
C LYS A 42 6.31 -3.54 -21.40
N TYR A 43 6.19 -2.51 -20.57
CA TYR A 43 6.08 -2.68 -19.12
C TYR A 43 4.81 -3.41 -18.71
N ALA A 44 3.67 -3.14 -19.36
CA ALA A 44 2.40 -3.79 -19.08
C ALA A 44 2.19 -5.12 -19.84
N SER A 45 2.98 -5.40 -20.88
CA SER A 45 2.81 -6.56 -21.74
C SER A 45 3.07 -7.89 -21.03
N GLN A 46 2.16 -8.85 -21.18
CA GLN A 46 2.33 -10.24 -20.72
C GLN A 46 3.07 -11.16 -21.70
N ASP A 47 3.42 -10.67 -22.90
CA ASP A 47 4.17 -11.46 -23.87
C ASP A 47 5.54 -11.90 -23.33
N GLU A 48 5.94 -13.14 -23.67
CA GLU A 48 7.20 -13.76 -23.25
C GLU A 48 8.43 -12.91 -23.59
N GLN A 49 8.42 -12.24 -24.74
CA GLN A 49 9.50 -11.34 -25.18
C GLN A 49 9.70 -10.11 -24.27
N TRP A 50 8.66 -9.69 -23.54
CA TRP A 50 8.69 -8.53 -22.66
C TRP A 50 8.57 -8.90 -21.17
N LYS A 51 8.69 -10.20 -20.83
CA LYS A 51 8.47 -10.69 -19.47
C LYS A 51 9.36 -10.01 -18.42
N GLU A 52 10.62 -9.71 -18.77
CA GLU A 52 11.61 -9.08 -17.89
C GLU A 52 11.54 -7.54 -17.92
N ASN A 53 10.69 -6.97 -18.76
CA ASN A 53 10.53 -5.52 -18.87
C ASN A 53 9.47 -5.07 -17.87
N PHE A 54 9.92 -4.45 -16.79
CA PHE A 54 9.08 -3.85 -15.76
C PHE A 54 9.23 -2.33 -15.76
N ILE A 55 8.18 -1.65 -15.32
CA ILE A 55 8.21 -0.21 -15.10
C ILE A 55 9.29 0.14 -14.08
N ARG A 56 10.01 1.24 -14.31
CA ARG A 56 10.99 1.74 -13.33
C ARG A 56 10.29 2.22 -12.07
N VAL A 57 10.97 2.08 -10.93
CA VAL A 57 10.42 2.42 -9.62
C VAL A 57 9.97 3.88 -9.52
N ASP A 58 10.74 4.82 -10.06
CA ASP A 58 10.40 6.24 -10.06
C ASP A 58 9.10 6.53 -10.83
N LEU A 59 8.92 5.88 -11.98
CA LEU A 59 7.71 6.02 -12.80
C LEU A 59 6.49 5.33 -12.17
N ALA A 60 6.70 4.18 -11.53
CA ALA A 60 5.66 3.47 -10.80
C ALA A 60 5.08 4.33 -9.67
N VAL A 61 5.94 4.98 -8.89
CA VAL A 61 5.54 5.86 -7.80
C VAL A 61 4.80 7.09 -8.33
N ASP A 62 5.29 7.76 -9.37
CA ASP A 62 4.60 8.94 -9.93
C ASP A 62 3.23 8.58 -10.53
N LEU A 63 3.12 7.41 -11.18
CA LEU A 63 1.86 6.94 -11.74
C LEU A 63 0.84 6.56 -10.65
N ASP A 64 1.27 5.84 -9.61
CA ASP A 64 0.42 5.48 -8.48
C ASP A 64 -0.04 6.71 -7.70
N ARG A 65 0.79 7.75 -7.59
CA ARG A 65 0.44 9.03 -6.95
C ARG A 65 -0.67 9.78 -7.69
N ARG A 66 -0.74 9.62 -9.01
CA ARG A 66 -1.73 10.27 -9.89
C ARG A 66 -2.97 9.40 -10.13
N SER A 67 -2.97 8.19 -9.59
CA SER A 67 -4.07 7.24 -9.67
C SER A 67 -4.95 7.32 -8.41
N PRO A 68 -6.24 6.96 -8.48
CA PRO A 68 -7.10 6.88 -7.29
C PRO A 68 -6.61 5.86 -6.24
N HIS A 69 -5.83 4.87 -6.66
CA HIS A 69 -5.30 3.80 -5.82
C HIS A 69 -3.85 3.47 -6.26
N PRO A 70 -2.91 3.21 -5.33
CA PRO A 70 -1.55 2.82 -5.70
C PRO A 70 -1.51 1.34 -6.14
N PHE A 71 -1.75 1.07 -7.41
CA PHE A 71 -1.84 -0.29 -7.96
C PHE A 71 -0.50 -1.04 -7.92
N ILE A 72 0.56 -0.36 -8.34
CA ILE A 72 1.88 -0.98 -8.54
C ILE A 72 2.56 -1.22 -7.19
N VAL A 73 2.61 -0.19 -6.33
CA VAL A 73 3.21 -0.26 -4.99
C VAL A 73 2.43 -1.24 -4.11
N THR A 74 1.10 -1.33 -4.24
CA THR A 74 0.31 -2.36 -3.51
C THR A 74 0.74 -3.77 -3.91
N THR A 75 1.03 -3.99 -5.19
CA THR A 75 1.48 -5.30 -5.68
C THR A 75 2.84 -5.66 -5.11
N MET A 76 3.78 -4.70 -5.07
CA MET A 76 5.11 -4.87 -4.46
C MET A 76 5.00 -5.16 -2.95
N ALA A 77 4.17 -4.40 -2.23
CA ALA A 77 3.96 -4.61 -0.80
C ALA A 77 3.41 -6.02 -0.50
N ARG A 78 2.45 -6.50 -1.31
CA ARG A 78 1.85 -7.83 -1.13
C ARG A 78 2.85 -8.98 -1.32
N GLU A 79 3.76 -8.87 -2.28
CA GLU A 79 4.81 -9.89 -2.47
C GLU A 79 5.73 -10.00 -1.26
N LEU A 80 5.95 -8.87 -0.59
CA LEU A 80 6.75 -8.79 0.63
C LEU A 80 5.95 -9.16 1.90
N GLY A 81 4.66 -9.49 1.78
CA GLY A 81 3.78 -9.82 2.90
C GLY A 81 3.23 -8.60 3.67
N PHE A 82 3.35 -7.40 3.10
CA PHE A 82 2.85 -6.16 3.68
C PHE A 82 1.54 -5.71 3.04
N ALA A 83 0.83 -4.82 3.76
CA ALA A 83 -0.31 -4.09 3.23
C ALA A 83 0.01 -2.60 3.32
N LEU A 84 -0.31 -1.85 2.27
CA LEU A 84 -0.17 -0.39 2.30
C LEU A 84 -1.22 0.21 3.23
N VAL A 85 -0.76 1.16 4.01
CA VAL A 85 -1.60 2.07 4.78
C VAL A 85 -1.46 3.43 4.11
N ARG A 86 -2.60 4.06 3.86
CA ARG A 86 -2.69 5.39 3.26
C ARG A 86 -2.46 6.44 4.36
N ASP A 87 -1.60 7.42 4.11
CA ASP A 87 -1.25 8.45 5.09
C ASP A 87 -2.35 9.51 5.27
N ASP A 88 -3.30 9.60 4.33
CA ASP A 88 -4.46 10.48 4.32
C ASP A 88 -5.50 10.10 5.38
N LEU A 89 -5.14 10.38 6.63
CA LEU A 89 -6.06 10.99 7.56
C LEU A 89 -6.10 12.50 7.27
N PRO A 90 -7.22 13.18 7.54
CA PRO A 90 -7.42 14.59 7.21
C PRO A 90 -6.21 15.43 7.64
N GLU A 91 -5.69 16.24 6.70
CA GLU A 91 -4.79 17.35 6.99
C GLU A 91 -5.42 18.16 8.14
N GLY A 92 -4.80 18.12 9.32
CA GLY A 92 -5.37 18.77 10.50
C GLY A 92 -4.76 18.33 11.82
N ASP A 93 -4.21 17.12 11.90
CA ASP A 93 -3.44 16.70 13.07
C ASP A 93 -1.97 16.74 12.68
N ASP A 94 -1.35 17.90 12.88
CA ASP A 94 0.10 18.07 12.96
C ASP A 94 0.56 17.26 14.20
N VAL A 95 0.58 15.93 14.07
CA VAL A 95 0.82 15.02 15.19
C VAL A 95 2.30 15.13 15.55
N LYS A 96 2.59 16.04 16.47
CA LYS A 96 3.91 16.13 17.09
C LYS A 96 4.14 14.90 17.96
N LEU A 97 5.40 14.45 18.02
CA LEU A 97 5.82 13.45 19.00
C LEU A 97 5.66 14.06 20.40
N CYS A 98 4.54 13.76 21.05
CA CYS A 98 4.21 14.25 22.39
C CYS A 98 3.49 13.18 23.20
N PRO A 99 3.42 13.32 24.54
CA PRO A 99 2.77 12.32 25.40
C PRO A 99 1.34 11.99 24.98
N LEU A 100 0.58 12.97 24.48
CA LEU A 100 -0.77 12.76 24.00
C LEU A 100 -0.83 11.83 22.77
N SER A 101 0.14 11.92 21.87
CA SER A 101 0.26 11.05 20.70
C SER A 101 0.55 9.59 21.11
N LEU A 102 1.35 9.39 22.16
CA LEU A 102 1.59 8.07 22.75
C LEU A 102 0.33 7.50 23.41
N LEU A 103 -0.42 8.31 24.16
CA LEU A 103 -1.70 7.87 24.75
C LEU A 103 -2.75 7.53 23.68
N LYS A 104 -2.78 8.25 22.56
CA LYS A 104 -3.63 7.91 21.41
C LYS A 104 -3.21 6.56 20.80
N LEU A 105 -1.91 6.29 20.68
CA LEU A 105 -1.42 4.99 20.21
C LEU A 105 -1.81 3.86 21.16
N ASP A 106 -1.58 4.04 22.46
CA ASP A 106 -1.92 3.08 23.52
C ASP A 106 -3.40 2.71 23.45
N ARG A 107 -4.29 3.72 23.40
CA ARG A 107 -5.74 3.54 23.22
C ARG A 107 -6.10 2.70 21.99
N VAL A 108 -5.43 2.91 20.87
CA VAL A 108 -5.71 2.17 19.61
C VAL A 108 -5.21 0.72 19.70
N LEU A 109 -4.11 0.48 20.42
CA LEU A 109 -3.60 -0.87 20.66
C LEU A 109 -4.51 -1.63 21.65
N ASP A 110 -4.97 -0.97 22.71
CA ASP A 110 -5.95 -1.52 23.65
C ASP A 110 -7.25 -1.92 22.95
N ASP A 111 -7.77 -1.08 22.05
CA ASP A 111 -8.96 -1.41 21.25
C ASP A 111 -8.78 -2.72 20.43
N VAL A 112 -7.56 -3.05 20.00
CA VAL A 112 -7.28 -4.32 19.33
C VAL A 112 -7.30 -5.48 20.33
N VAL A 113 -6.66 -5.30 21.48
CA VAL A 113 -6.60 -6.32 22.53
C VAL A 113 -8.00 -6.65 23.05
N ASP A 114 -8.81 -5.63 23.32
CA ASP A 114 -10.18 -5.78 23.80
C ASP A 114 -11.05 -6.53 22.79
N GLU A 115 -10.99 -6.15 21.50
CA GLU A 115 -11.77 -6.80 20.45
C GLU A 115 -11.38 -8.29 20.29
N VAL A 116 -10.07 -8.59 20.35
CA VAL A 116 -9.58 -9.97 20.28
C VAL A 116 -9.99 -10.76 21.52
N ALA A 117 -9.90 -10.18 22.71
CA ALA A 117 -10.30 -10.84 23.95
C ALA A 117 -11.80 -11.16 23.95
N ASN A 118 -12.63 -10.23 23.47
CA ASN A 118 -14.07 -10.41 23.33
C ASN A 118 -14.40 -11.52 22.33
N ALA A 119 -13.80 -11.50 21.14
CA ALA A 119 -14.03 -12.51 20.09
C ALA A 119 -13.47 -13.90 20.45
N LEU A 120 -12.61 -14.00 21.46
CA LEU A 120 -12.10 -15.28 21.95
C LEU A 120 -12.77 -15.73 23.25
N SER A 121 -13.73 -14.96 23.77
CA SER A 121 -14.41 -15.26 25.03
C SER A 121 -15.22 -16.57 24.99
N ASP A 122 -15.69 -16.96 23.80
CA ASP A 122 -16.38 -18.22 23.53
C ASP A 122 -15.46 -19.31 22.95
N GLY A 123 -14.16 -19.03 22.84
CA GLY A 123 -13.14 -19.92 22.29
C GLY A 123 -13.06 -19.94 20.75
N HIS A 124 -13.84 -19.14 20.02
CA HIS A 124 -13.81 -19.11 18.57
C HIS A 124 -14.22 -17.76 17.95
N ALA A 125 -13.27 -17.11 17.26
CA ALA A 125 -13.60 -15.92 16.47
C ALA A 125 -14.28 -16.28 15.13
N ASP A 126 -15.50 -15.76 14.91
CA ASP A 126 -16.28 -15.95 13.69
C ASP A 126 -15.81 -15.05 12.51
N ALA A 127 -16.48 -15.14 11.36
CA ALA A 127 -16.11 -14.38 10.17
C ALA A 127 -16.34 -12.86 10.30
N TYR A 128 -17.35 -12.45 11.07
CA TYR A 128 -17.67 -11.05 11.34
C TYR A 128 -16.67 -10.45 12.35
N GLU A 129 -16.41 -11.14 13.45
CA GLU A 129 -15.44 -10.73 14.47
C GLU A 129 -14.03 -10.64 13.90
N ARG A 130 -13.61 -11.61 13.08
CA ARG A 130 -12.34 -11.53 12.34
C ARG A 130 -12.27 -10.29 11.45
N LYS A 131 -13.38 -9.88 10.84
CA LYS A 131 -13.43 -8.67 10.03
C LYS A 131 -13.27 -7.42 10.91
N GLU A 132 -13.95 -7.35 12.05
CA GLU A 132 -13.83 -6.21 12.97
C GLU A 132 -12.43 -6.12 13.60
N ILE A 133 -11.88 -7.24 14.08
CA ILE A 133 -10.47 -7.33 14.53
C ILE A 133 -9.52 -6.82 13.44
N ARG A 134 -9.71 -7.24 12.18
CA ARG A 134 -8.86 -6.78 11.07
C ARG A 134 -8.96 -5.29 10.82
N LYS A 135 -10.11 -4.65 11.04
CA LYS A 135 -10.24 -3.18 10.97
C LYS A 135 -9.45 -2.51 12.09
N ARG A 136 -9.57 -3.01 13.34
CA ARG A 136 -8.81 -2.48 14.49
C ARG A 136 -7.30 -2.62 14.28
N ILE A 137 -6.85 -3.78 13.80
CA ILE A 137 -5.45 -4.02 13.43
C ILE A 137 -4.98 -3.05 12.34
N ALA A 138 -5.81 -2.78 11.33
CA ALA A 138 -5.46 -1.81 10.30
C ALA A 138 -5.22 -0.42 10.92
N SER A 139 -6.13 0.06 11.79
CA SER A 139 -5.96 1.32 12.54
C SER A 139 -4.67 1.35 13.37
N ALA A 140 -4.37 0.27 14.10
CA ALA A 140 -3.14 0.16 14.89
C ALA A 140 -1.88 0.20 14.02
N LYS A 141 -1.89 -0.44 12.84
CA LYS A 141 -0.79 -0.36 11.88
C LYS A 141 -0.56 1.07 11.39
N ILE A 142 -1.63 1.85 11.17
CA ILE A 142 -1.51 3.28 10.82
C ILE A 142 -0.86 4.06 11.95
N ALA A 143 -1.35 3.86 13.19
CA ALA A 143 -0.84 4.57 14.36
C ALA A 143 0.65 4.27 14.60
N LEU A 144 1.07 3.02 14.45
CA LEU A 144 2.47 2.61 14.56
C LEU A 144 3.34 3.15 13.42
N ALA A 145 2.86 3.09 12.17
CA ALA A 145 3.59 3.62 11.02
C ALA A 145 3.81 5.14 11.15
N ARG A 146 2.86 5.87 11.72
CA ARG A 146 3.01 7.30 12.03
C ARG A 146 4.08 7.57 13.07
N LEU A 147 4.10 6.79 14.16
CA LEU A 147 5.15 6.91 15.16
C LEU A 147 6.52 6.64 14.52
N ASP A 148 6.63 5.58 13.72
CA ASP A 148 7.86 5.22 13.01
C ASP A 148 8.32 6.34 12.06
N ALA A 149 7.41 6.92 11.28
CA ALA A 149 7.71 8.07 10.42
C ALA A 149 8.21 9.29 11.20
N MET A 150 7.65 9.57 12.40
CA MET A 150 8.16 10.64 13.28
C MET A 150 9.57 10.35 13.80
N MET A 151 9.92 9.07 14.01
CA MET A 151 11.28 8.69 14.41
C MET A 151 12.30 8.86 13.26
N ILE A 152 11.86 8.73 12.00
CA ILE A 152 12.70 8.89 10.81
C ILE A 152 12.88 10.38 10.46
N GLY A 153 11.87 11.23 10.69
CA GLY A 153 11.87 12.65 10.36
C GLY A 153 12.39 13.59 11.47
N GLY A 154 12.92 13.06 12.57
CA GLY A 154 13.39 13.85 13.72
C GLY A 154 14.82 14.36 13.57
N ASP A 155 15.10 15.18 12.55
CA ASP A 155 16.31 16.00 12.44
C ASP A 155 16.10 17.11 11.37
N GLU A 156 15.24 18.10 11.65
CA GLU A 156 15.35 19.51 11.18
C GLU A 156 14.75 20.47 12.20
#